data_AF-A0A450Z8A4-F1
#
_entry.id   AF-A0A450Z8A4-F1
#
_cell.length_a   1.000
_cell.length_b   1.000
_cell.length_c   1.000
_cell.angle_alpha   90.00
_cell.angle_beta   90.00
_cell.angle_gamma   90.00
#
_symmetry.space_group_name_H-M   'P 1'
#
loop_
_entity.id
_entity.type
_entity.pdbx_description
1 polymer ?
#
loop_
_entity_poly.entity_id
_entity_poly.type
_entity_poly.pdbx_seq_one_letter_code
_entity_poly.pdbx_strand_id
1 'polypeptide(L)'
;MFGYPGTGKEEAENTVEFLLRNRGLIDTVDIFPWAYAKHTRVEGVERIERSGEDWALEYAHTGTRADTLNSEEITELASYWEEVVWKEAPRFLHPTYRMVSPWSLK
;
A
#
# COMPACT_ATOMS: atom_id res chain seq x y z
N MET A 1 -2.72 -4.59 2.37
CA MET A 1 -2.75 -3.15 2.73
C MET A 1 -1.45 -2.77 3.40
N PHE A 2 -0.74 -1.77 2.90
CA PHE A 2 0.46 -1.23 3.54
C PHE A 2 0.28 0.22 3.96
N GLY A 3 0.95 0.63 5.03
CA GLY A 3 0.99 2.03 5.45
C GLY A 3 -0.21 2.51 6.26
N TYR A 4 -1.01 1.61 6.83
CA TYR A 4 -2.01 2.02 7.81
C TYR A 4 -1.30 2.60 9.05
N PRO A 5 -1.86 3.62 9.74
CA PRO A 5 -1.21 4.22 10.90
C PRO A 5 -0.84 3.19 11.97
N GLY A 6 0.43 3.22 12.42
CA GLY A 6 1.01 2.20 13.29
C GLY A 6 1.59 0.97 12.57
N THR A 7 1.60 0.97 11.23
CA THR A 7 2.32 -0.03 10.41
C THR A 7 3.28 0.68 9.46
N GLY A 8 4.57 0.39 9.60
CA GLY A 8 5.65 1.00 8.84
C GLY A 8 6.34 0.03 7.90
N LYS A 9 7.59 0.36 7.59
CA LYS A 9 8.43 -0.42 6.66
C LYS A 9 8.73 -1.82 7.21
N GLU A 10 9.00 -1.94 8.51
CA GLU A 10 9.30 -3.20 9.18
C GLU A 10 8.09 -4.16 9.17
N GLU A 11 6.88 -3.65 9.45
CA GLU A 11 5.66 -4.46 9.38
C GLU A 11 5.38 -4.93 7.96
N ALA A 12 5.61 -4.08 6.96
CA ALA A 12 5.45 -4.45 5.56
C ALA A 12 6.44 -5.56 5.14
N GLU A 13 7.71 -5.43 5.53
CA GLU A 13 8.74 -6.45 5.31
C GLU A 13 8.34 -7.79 5.94
N ASN A 14 8.05 -7.79 7.24
CA ASN A 14 7.64 -8.99 7.97
C ASN A 14 6.41 -9.66 7.35
N THR A 15 5.45 -8.86 6.86
CA THR A 15 4.25 -9.36 6.19
C THR A 15 4.60 -10.07 4.88
N VAL A 16 5.47 -9.48 4.05
CA VAL A 16 5.90 -10.10 2.78
C VAL A 16 6.75 -11.34 3.04
N GLU A 17 7.67 -11.31 4.01
CA GLU A 17 8.45 -12.48 4.40
C GLU A 17 7.55 -13.64 4.82
N PHE A 18 6.56 -13.37 5.68
CA PHE A 18 5.59 -14.36 6.11
C PHE A 18 4.84 -14.97 4.92
N LEU A 19 4.38 -14.11 4.00
CA LEU A 19 3.69 -14.51 2.79
C LEU A 19 4.56 -15.40 1.89
N LEU A 20 5.82 -15.05 1.67
CA LEU A 20 6.74 -15.82 0.84
C LEU A 20 7.13 -17.15 1.49
N ARG A 21 7.31 -17.18 2.82
CA ARG A 21 7.58 -18.42 3.57
C ARG A 21 6.40 -19.40 3.48
N ASN A 22 5.17 -18.90 3.49
CA ASN A 22 3.96 -19.73 3.48
C ASN A 22 3.37 -19.90 2.07
N ARG A 23 4.18 -19.69 1.03
CA ARG A 23 3.68 -19.53 -0.34
C ARG A 23 2.98 -20.75 -0.97
N GLY A 24 3.06 -21.92 -0.33
CA GLY A 24 2.34 -23.13 -0.75
C GLY A 24 0.89 -23.17 -0.26
N LEU A 25 0.51 -22.28 0.66
CA LEU A 25 -0.82 -22.20 1.26
C LEU A 25 -1.65 -21.02 0.73
N ILE A 26 -1.06 -20.23 -0.17
CA ILE A 26 -1.61 -18.97 -0.68
C ILE A 26 -1.85 -19.14 -2.17
N ASP A 27 -3.07 -18.81 -2.61
CA ASP A 27 -3.45 -18.84 -4.02
C ASP A 27 -3.19 -17.47 -4.68
N THR A 28 -3.75 -16.41 -4.09
CA THR A 28 -3.63 -15.04 -4.58
C THR A 28 -3.43 -14.03 -3.45
N VAL A 29 -2.79 -12.92 -3.77
CA VAL A 29 -2.55 -11.78 -2.87
C VAL A 29 -2.85 -10.50 -3.61
N ASP A 30 -3.46 -9.56 -2.89
CA ASP A 30 -3.64 -8.19 -3.33
C ASP A 30 -2.81 -7.23 -2.46
N ILE A 31 -2.04 -6.37 -3.12
CA ILE A 31 -1.20 -5.36 -2.48
C ILE A 31 -1.76 -4.01 -2.87
N PHE A 32 -2.20 -3.26 -1.87
CA PHE A 32 -2.73 -1.93 -2.05
C PHE A 32 -2.16 -0.98 -1.00
N PRO A 33 -1.79 0.25 -1.41
CA PRO A 33 -1.44 1.32 -0.48
C PRO A 33 -2.67 1.71 0.33
N TRP A 34 -2.47 2.04 1.61
CA TRP A 34 -3.52 2.66 2.40
C TRP A 34 -3.76 4.10 1.92
N ALA A 35 -5.04 4.47 1.79
CA ALA A 35 -5.47 5.80 1.40
C ALA A 35 -6.41 6.39 2.46
N TYR A 36 -6.36 7.72 2.64
CA TYR A 36 -7.23 8.42 3.57
C TYR A 36 -8.59 8.67 2.92
N ALA A 37 -9.56 7.81 3.20
CA ALA A 37 -10.90 7.94 2.63
C ALA A 37 -11.68 9.15 3.19
N LYS A 38 -12.42 9.82 2.30
CA LYS A 38 -13.32 10.92 2.65
C LYS A 38 -14.39 10.46 3.65
N HIS A 39 -14.79 11.36 4.54
CA HIS A 39 -15.72 11.10 5.64
C HIS A 39 -15.23 10.09 6.72
N THR A 40 -13.96 9.69 6.67
CA THR A 40 -13.33 8.91 7.76
C THR A 40 -12.48 9.82 8.67
N ARG A 41 -12.27 9.35 9.89
CA ARG A 41 -11.33 9.94 10.85
C ARG A 41 -10.40 8.85 11.35
N VAL A 42 -9.11 9.04 11.14
CA VAL A 42 -8.06 8.15 11.63
C VAL A 42 -7.14 8.92 12.57
N GLU A 43 -6.88 8.37 13.75
CA GLU A 43 -6.01 9.02 14.73
C GLU A 43 -4.54 8.99 14.26
N GLY A 44 -3.80 10.08 14.51
CA GLY A 44 -2.40 10.16 14.12
C GLY A 44 -2.16 10.58 12.67
N VAL A 45 -3.22 10.92 11.92
CA VAL A 45 -3.15 11.33 10.52
C VAL A 45 -3.93 12.61 10.30
N GLU A 46 -3.37 13.51 9.49
CA GLU A 46 -4.06 14.69 8.99
C GLU A 46 -4.21 14.62 7.47
N ARG A 47 -5.42 14.90 6.99
CA ARG A 47 -5.68 15.03 5.55
C ARG A 47 -5.08 16.33 5.03
N ILE A 48 -4.57 16.28 3.81
CA ILE A 48 -4.08 17.43 3.07
C ILE A 48 -5.18 17.84 2.09
N GLU A 49 -5.80 19.00 2.32
CA GLU A 49 -6.81 19.56 1.42
C GLU A 49 -6.15 20.34 0.28
N ARG A 50 -6.52 20.02 -0.96
CA ARG A 50 -6.05 20.73 -2.15
C ARG A 50 -7.25 21.34 -2.89
N SER A 51 -7.07 22.56 -3.36
CA SER A 51 -8.08 23.25 -4.17
C SER A 51 -8.38 22.42 -5.44
N GLY A 52 -9.63 22.04 -5.64
CA GLY A 52 -10.07 21.26 -6.79
C GLY A 52 -10.22 19.75 -6.54
N GLU A 53 -9.93 19.26 -5.34
CA GLU A 53 -10.11 17.84 -4.95
C GLU A 53 -11.43 17.61 -4.16
N ASP A 54 -12.40 18.53 -4.25
CA ASP A 54 -13.67 18.42 -3.51
C ASP A 54 -14.47 17.16 -3.87
N TRP A 55 -14.32 16.67 -5.09
CA TRP A 55 -14.96 15.46 -5.61
C TRP A 55 -14.15 14.18 -5.31
N ALA A 56 -12.92 14.30 -4.82
CA ALA A 56 -12.08 13.15 -4.52
C ALA A 56 -12.69 12.31 -3.39
N LEU A 57 -12.61 10.99 -3.53
CA LEU A 57 -13.04 10.03 -2.50
C LEU A 57 -11.93 9.75 -1.49
N GLU A 58 -10.70 10.09 -1.83
CA GLU A 58 -9.49 9.86 -1.05
C GLU A 58 -8.66 11.14 -1.03
N TYR A 59 -7.98 11.38 0.08
CA TYR A 59 -7.10 12.54 0.26
C TYR A 59 -5.66 12.09 0.42
N ALA A 60 -4.75 12.93 -0.08
CA ALA A 60 -3.38 12.92 0.43
C ALA A 60 -3.40 13.18 1.95
N HIS A 61 -2.42 12.66 2.65
CA HIS A 61 -2.34 12.75 4.10
C HIS A 61 -0.88 12.79 4.57
N THR A 62 -0.70 13.33 5.77
CA THR A 62 0.55 13.32 6.50
C THR A 62 0.36 12.67 7.86
N GLY A 63 1.40 11.96 8.33
CA GLY A 63 1.45 11.48 9.70
C GLY A 63 1.66 12.63 10.68
N THR A 64 0.98 12.59 11.83
CA THR A 64 1.25 13.47 12.98
C THR A 64 2.09 12.77 14.05
N ARG A 65 2.51 11.53 13.80
CA ARG A 65 3.34 10.70 14.68
C ARG A 65 4.55 10.19 13.90
N ALA A 66 5.63 9.88 14.62
CA ALA A 66 6.90 9.44 14.02
C ALA A 66 6.82 8.08 13.31
N ASP A 67 5.82 7.26 13.65
CA ASP A 67 5.57 5.92 13.11
C ASP A 67 4.56 5.91 11.96
N THR A 68 4.06 7.08 11.55
CA THR A 68 3.00 7.19 10.55
C THR A 68 3.57 7.76 9.25
N LEU A 69 3.52 6.95 8.19
CA LEU A 69 3.99 7.32 6.86
C LEU A 69 3.01 8.31 6.19
N ASN A 70 3.51 9.12 5.26
CA ASN A 70 2.69 9.96 4.40
C ASN A 70 2.25 9.20 3.12
N SER A 71 1.34 9.79 2.34
CA SER A 71 0.77 9.13 1.14
C SER A 71 1.80 8.71 0.08
N GLU A 72 2.85 9.50 -0.11
CA GLU A 72 3.91 9.20 -1.09
C GLU A 72 4.75 8.02 -0.60
N GLU A 73 5.18 8.05 0.66
CA GLU A 73 5.94 6.95 1.28
C GLU A 73 5.19 5.63 1.26
N ILE A 74 3.87 5.67 1.48
CA ILE A 74 3.01 4.47 1.45
C ILE A 74 2.89 3.92 0.03
N THR A 75 2.74 4.80 -0.96
CA THR A 75 2.65 4.41 -2.38
C THR A 75 3.96 3.77 -2.84
N GLU A 76 5.10 4.36 -2.46
CA GLU A 76 6.43 3.81 -2.74
C GLU A 76 6.63 2.46 -2.06
N LEU A 77 6.24 2.33 -0.79
CA LEU A 77 6.34 1.09 -0.03
C LEU A 77 5.49 -0.04 -0.67
N ALA A 78 4.26 0.28 -1.07
CA ALA A 78 3.40 -0.68 -1.73
C ALA A 78 3.93 -1.10 -3.10
N SER A 79 4.39 -0.14 -3.91
CA SER A 79 4.99 -0.41 -5.22
C SER A 79 6.23 -1.27 -5.11
N TYR A 80 7.10 -0.98 -4.13
CA TYR A 80 8.31 -1.77 -3.88
C TYR A 80 7.98 -3.23 -3.56
N TRP A 81 7.06 -3.47 -2.62
CA TRP A 81 6.71 -4.83 -2.21
C TRP A 81 5.89 -5.58 -3.25
N GLU A 82 5.09 -4.89 -4.05
CA GLU A 82 4.44 -5.51 -5.23
C GLU A 82 5.50 -6.04 -6.20
N GLU A 83 6.53 -5.26 -6.52
CA GLU A 83 7.60 -5.67 -7.41
C GLU A 83 8.40 -6.87 -6.86
N VAL A 84 8.60 -6.94 -5.54
CA VAL A 84 9.22 -8.11 -4.91
C VAL A 84 8.33 -9.35 -5.03
N VAL A 85 7.04 -9.25 -4.70
CA VAL A 85 6.10 -10.37 -4.82
C VAL A 85 5.94 -10.80 -6.27
N TRP A 86 5.98 -9.87 -7.20
CA TRP A 86 5.99 -10.15 -8.63
C TRP A 86 7.16 -11.04 -9.03
N LYS A 87 8.38 -10.71 -8.58
CA LYS A 87 9.59 -11.47 -8.92
C LYS A 87 9.61 -12.84 -8.25
N GLU A 88 9.25 -12.91 -6.97
CA GLU A 88 9.41 -14.11 -6.15
C GLU A 88 8.24 -15.10 -6.25
N ALA A 89 7.02 -14.59 -6.46
CA ALA A 89 5.80 -15.37 -6.48
C ALA A 89 4.75 -14.78 -7.46
N PRO A 90 5.05 -14.67 -8.77
CA PRO A 90 4.16 -14.02 -9.74
C PRO A 90 2.77 -14.65 -9.82
N ARG A 91 2.64 -15.93 -9.44
CA ARG A 91 1.35 -16.63 -9.37
C ARG A 91 0.36 -16.01 -8.37
N PHE A 92 0.84 -15.26 -7.38
CA PHE A 92 -0.03 -14.61 -6.41
C PHE A 92 -0.79 -13.44 -6.99
N LEU A 93 -0.21 -12.80 -8.00
CA LEU A 93 -0.82 -11.65 -8.63
C LEU A 93 -1.93 -12.11 -9.57
N HIS A 94 -2.96 -11.28 -9.68
CA HIS A 94 -4.05 -11.50 -10.64
C HIS A 94 -3.46 -11.75 -12.04
N PRO A 95 -3.98 -12.70 -12.84
CA PRO A 95 -3.39 -13.04 -14.14
C PRO A 95 -3.17 -11.83 -15.07
N THR A 96 -4.08 -10.86 -15.04
CA THR A 96 -3.94 -9.60 -15.80
C THR A 96 -2.76 -8.77 -15.30
N TYR A 97 -2.56 -8.73 -13.98
CA TYR A 97 -1.44 -8.01 -13.41
C TYR A 97 -0.14 -8.66 -13.85
N ARG A 98 0.00 -9.99 -13.92
CA ARG A 98 1.24 -10.66 -14.40
C ARG A 98 1.74 -10.23 -15.79
N MET A 99 0.91 -9.56 -16.60
CA MET A 99 1.34 -9.01 -17.90
C MET A 99 1.69 -7.52 -17.84
N VAL A 100 1.07 -6.75 -16.94
CA VAL A 100 1.26 -5.30 -16.74
C VAL A 100 1.08 -4.99 -15.25
N SER A 101 2.11 -4.50 -14.56
CA SER A 101 1.95 -4.10 -13.15
C SER A 101 1.00 -2.89 -13.06
N PRO A 102 0.04 -2.88 -12.11
CA PRO A 102 -0.85 -1.74 -11.86
C PRO A 102 -0.10 -0.42 -11.64
N TRP A 103 1.14 -0.49 -11.14
CA TRP A 103 1.99 0.67 -10.83
C TRP A 103 3.10 0.90 -11.86
N SER A 104 3.12 0.13 -12.97
CA SER A 104 4.16 0.23 -14.01
C SER A 104 4.03 1.43 -14.95
N LEU A 105 3.00 2.27 -14.79
CA LEU A 105 2.84 3.49 -15.58
C LEU A 105 3.72 4.61 -14.99
N LYS A 106 4.85 4.87 -15.65
CA LYS A 106 5.58 6.15 -15.60
C LYS A 106 5.15 7.05 -16.74
#